data_AF-A0A2V6DL24-F1
#
_entry.id   AF-A0A2V6DL24-F1
#
_cell.length_a   1.000
_cell.length_b   1.000
_cell.length_c   1.000
_cell.angle_alpha   90.00
_cell.angle_beta   90.00
_cell.angle_gamma   90.00
#
_symmetry.space_group_name_H-M   'P 1'
#
loop_
_entity.id
_entity.type
_entity.pdbx_description
1 polymer ?
#
loop_
_entity_poly.entity_id
_entity_poly.type
_entity_poly.pdbx_seq_one_letter_code
_entity_poly.pdbx_strand_id
1 'polypeptide(L)' 'MSIEGLGRKFQEARNARNLSLEEAARLTRIRQSRLAEIEADDFSTGAQGTAHSGRTPN' A
#
# COMPACT_ATOMS: atom_id res chain seq x y z
N MET A 1 7.78 -9.93 -15.62
CA MET A 1 8.10 -10.50 -14.30
C MET A 1 6.97 -10.14 -13.38
N SER A 2 6.05 -11.08 -13.14
CA SER A 2 4.94 -10.88 -12.21
C SER A 2 5.52 -10.71 -10.81
N ILE A 3 5.07 -9.68 -10.08
CA ILE A 3 5.55 -9.36 -8.73
C ILE A 3 4.99 -10.32 -7.66
N GLU A 4 4.39 -11.42 -8.12
CA GLU A 4 3.70 -12.44 -7.33
C GLU A 4 4.57 -12.91 -6.14
N GLY A 5 4.05 -12.68 -4.94
CA GLY A 5 4.70 -13.08 -3.69
C GLY A 5 5.59 -12.01 -3.06
N LEU A 6 5.67 -10.80 -3.61
CA LEU A 6 6.28 -9.68 -2.91
C LEU A 6 5.50 -9.35 -1.64
N GLY A 7 4.16 -9.38 -1.69
CA GLY A 7 3.32 -9.15 -0.51
C GLY A 7 3.56 -10.17 0.58
N ARG A 8 3.67 -11.46 0.20
CA ARG A 8 4.01 -12.54 1.12
C ARG A 8 5.38 -12.34 1.78
N LYS A 9 6.42 -11.96 1.01
CA LYS A 9 7.76 -11.68 1.56
C LYS A 9 7.74 -10.50 2.54
N PHE A 10 6.94 -9.47 2.26
CA PHE A 10 6.76 -8.34 3.18
C PHE A 10 6.09 -8.78 4.48
N GLN A 11 5.04 -9.59 4.38
CA GLN A 11 4.34 -10.16 5.52
C GLN A 11 5.27 -11.04 6.37
N GLU A 12 6.04 -11.93 5.73
CA GLU A 12 7.03 -12.78 6.40
C GLU A 12 8.10 -11.95 7.11
N ALA A 13 8.65 -10.93 6.46
CA ALA A 13 9.67 -10.05 7.06
C ALA A 13 9.12 -9.26 8.26
N ARG A 14 7.86 -8.82 8.20
CA ARG A 14 7.18 -8.15 9.31
C ARG A 14 6.98 -9.10 10.49
N ASN A 15 6.44 -10.29 10.23
CA ASN A 15 6.18 -11.31 11.25
C ASN A 15 7.48 -11.85 11.88
N ALA A 16 8.54 -12.03 11.09
CA ALA A 16 9.86 -12.44 11.59
C ALA A 16 10.48 -11.42 12.57
N ARG A 17 10.08 -10.15 12.45
CA ARG A 17 10.47 -9.08 13.37
C ARG A 17 9.46 -8.85 14.49
N ASN A 18 8.39 -9.65 14.56
CA ASN A 18 7.26 -9.48 15.47
C ASN A 18 6.66 -8.07 15.45
N LEU A 19 6.64 -7.43 14.27
CA LEU A 19 6.09 -6.09 14.11
C LEU A 19 4.61 -6.17 13.73
N SER A 20 3.80 -5.32 14.34
CA SER A 20 2.47 -4.99 13.84
C SER A 20 2.57 -4.11 12.58
N LEU A 21 1.46 -4.00 11.83
CA LEU A 21 1.41 -3.07 10.69
C LEU A 21 1.59 -1.60 11.14
N GLU A 22 1.15 -1.24 12.35
CA GLU A 22 1.36 0.10 12.92
C GLU A 22 2.84 0.37 13.17
N GLU A 23 3.57 -0.58 13.76
CA GLU A 23 5.00 -0.44 14.01
C GLU A 23 5.80 -0.41 12.71
N ALA A 24 5.47 -1.30 11.76
CA ALA A 24 6.07 -1.26 10.44
C ALA A 24 5.81 0.09 9.74
N ALA A 25 4.61 0.66 9.89
CA ALA A 25 4.27 1.98 9.35
C ALA A 25 5.13 3.10 9.98
N ARG A 26 5.37 3.06 11.30
CA ARG A 26 6.24 4.02 11.98
C ARG A 26 7.69 3.93 11.50
N LEU A 27 8.21 2.71 11.32
CA LEU A 27 9.60 2.47 10.92
C LEU A 27 9.86 2.83 9.45
N THR A 28 8.93 2.50 8.57
CA THR A 28 9.07 2.68 7.11
C THR A 28 8.52 4.01 6.61
N ARG A 29 7.73 4.71 7.42
CA ARG A 29 6.92 5.88 7.03
C ARG A 29 5.88 5.59 5.94
N ILE A 30 5.59 4.32 5.67
CA ILE A 30 4.51 3.90 4.77
C ILE A 30 3.23 3.83 5.60
N ARG A 31 2.10 4.30 5.05
CA ARG A 31 0.80 4.19 5.72
C ARG A 31 0.46 2.72 6.00
N GLN A 32 -0.12 2.44 7.16
CA GLN A 32 -0.59 1.09 7.52
C GLN A 32 -1.52 0.47 6.46
N SER A 33 -2.45 1.25 5.91
CA SER A 33 -3.33 0.78 4.82
C SER A 33 -2.53 0.32 3.60
N ARG A 34 -1.50 1.10 3.24
CA ARG A 34 -0.63 0.79 2.11
C ARG A 34 0.23 -0.45 2.37
N LEU A 35 0.69 -0.66 3.60
CA LEU A 35 1.38 -1.90 3.97
C LEU A 35 0.45 -3.12 3.85
N ALA A 36 -0.81 -3.00 4.26
CA ALA A 36 -1.79 -4.07 4.11
C ALA A 36 -2.10 -4.38 2.64
N GLU A 37 -2.26 -3.35 1.81
CA GLU A 37 -2.40 -3.49 0.34
C GLU A 37 -1.21 -4.22 -0.28
N ILE A 38 0.02 -3.84 0.11
CA ILE A 38 1.25 -4.50 -0.35
C ILE A 38 1.26 -5.98 0.07
N GLU A 39 0.95 -6.29 1.35
CA GLU A 39 0.91 -7.68 1.85
C GLU A 39 -0.15 -8.54 1.15
N ALA A 40 -1.26 -7.92 0.71
CA ALA A 40 -2.32 -8.57 -0.05
C ALA A 40 -2.01 -8.70 -1.55
N ASP A 41 -0.85 -8.23 -2.02
CA ASP A 41 -0.52 -8.08 -3.45
C ASP A 41 -1.58 -7.24 -4.21
N ASP A 42 -2.39 -6.45 -3.49
CA ASP A 42 -3.43 -5.58 -4.04
C ASP A 42 -2.82 -4.20 -4.37
N PHE A 43 -2.11 -4.15 -5.49
CA PHE A 43 -1.56 -2.91 -6.02
C PHE A 43 -2.56 -2.14 -6.90
N SER A 44 -3.86 -2.17 -6.56
CA SER A 44 -4.85 -1.34 -7.25
C SER A 44 -4.35 0.10 -7.29
N THR A 45 -4.00 0.53 -8.50
CA THR A 45 -3.39 1.84 -8.76
C THR A 45 -4.36 2.91 -8.28
N GLY A 46 -4.11 3.47 -7.10
CA GLY A 46 -4.84 4.61 -6.53
C GLY A 46 -4.59 5.92 -7.30
N ALA A 47 -4.52 5.84 -8.62
CA ALA A 47 -4.56 6.96 -9.55
C ALA A 47 -5.87 6.93 -10.33
N GLN A 48 -7.01 6.68 -9.66
CA GLN A 48 -8.27 7.15 -10.22
C GLN A 48 -8.33 8.64 -9.90
N GLY A 49 -7.97 9.40 -10.94
CA GLY A 49 -7.70 10.83 -10.88
C GLY A 49 -8.72 11.57 -10.04
N THR A 50 -8.20 12.45 -9.21
CA THR A 50 -8.91 13.66 -8.84
C THR A 50 -9.56 14.21 -10.10
N ALA A 51 -10.90 14.14 -10.16
CA ALA A 51 -11.65 14.79 -11.21
C ALA A 51 -11.35 16.28 -11.11
N HIS A 52 -10.38 16.74 -11.90
CA HIS A 52 -10.19 18.15 -12.20
C HIS A 52 -11.34 18.55 -13.13
N SER A 53 -12.55 18.60 -12.58
CA SER A 53 -13.74 19.10 -13.27
C SER A 53 -13.64 20.63 -13.30
N GLY A 54 -12.74 21.12 -14.14
CA GLY A 54 -12.79 22.49 -14.64
C GLY A 54 -13.91 22.58 -15.68
N ARG A 55 -15.05 23.16 -15.30
CA ARG A 55 -15.85 24.07 -16.14
C ARG A 55 -17.07 24.53 -15.36
N THR A 56 -17.03 25.76 -14.88
CA THR A 56 -18.24 26.56 -14.64
C THR A 56 -18.93 26.75 -16.00
N PRO A 57 -20.18 26.29 -16.19
CA PRO A 57 -20.95 26.72 -17.34
C PRO A 57 -21.53 28.11 -17.06
N ASN A 58 -21.32 28.98 -18.05
CA ASN A 58 -21.97 30.25 -18.39
C ASN A 58 -22.98 30.85 -17.40
#